data_AF-A0A2M6WZ61-F1
#
_entry.id   AF-A0A2M6WZ61-F1
#
_cell.length_a   1.000
_cell.length_b   1.000
_cell.length_c   1.000
_cell.angle_alpha   90.00
_cell.angle_beta   90.00
_cell.angle_gamma   90.00
#
_symmetry.space_group_name_H-M   'P 1'
#
loop_
_entity.id
_entity.type
_entity.pdbx_description
1 polymer ?
#
loop_
_entity_poly.entity_id
_entity_poly.type
_entity_poly.pdbx_seq_one_letter_code
_entity_poly.pdbx_strand_id
1 'polypeptide(L)' 'MPTYQEVISFFLKLEGPYRWYVLGAVLVLLTAIMTRIIFKTFKWFTLIAAAGVLVTAGAYYLGPLIADWLIQRAGGR' A
#
# COMPACT_ATOMS: atom_id res chain seq x y z
N MET A 1 -20.28 0.70 24.41
CA MET A 1 -20.04 0.32 23.00
C MET A 1 -21.35 -0.24 22.47
N PRO A 2 -21.93 0.31 21.40
CA PRO A 2 -23.17 -0.22 20.85
C PRO A 2 -22.97 -1.67 20.42
N THR A 3 -23.88 -2.55 20.83
CA THR A 3 -23.82 -3.98 20.50
C THR A 3 -24.32 -4.19 19.07
N TYR A 4 -23.85 -5.24 18.38
CA TYR A 4 -24.24 -5.54 16.99
C TYR A 4 -25.76 -5.58 16.79
N GLN A 5 -26.53 -5.94 17.83
CA GLN A 5 -28.00 -5.94 17.78
C GLN A 5 -28.62 -4.53 17.73
N GLU A 6 -28.01 -3.52 18.35
CA GLU A 6 -28.47 -2.13 18.27
C GLU A 6 -28.28 -1.55 16.86
N VAL A 7 -27.18 -1.94 16.20
CA VAL A 7 -26.90 -1.54 14.82
C VAL A 7 -27.93 -2.15 13.86
N ILE A 8 -28.19 -3.45 13.99
CA ILE A 8 -29.17 -4.16 13.14
C ILE A 8 -30.58 -3.59 13.33
N SER A 9 -30.99 -3.33 14.57
CA SER A 9 -32.31 -2.76 14.85
C SER A 9 -32.45 -1.30 14.35
N PHE A 10 -31.36 -0.52 14.32
CA PHE A 10 -31.35 0.80 13.66
C PHE A 10 -31.59 0.71 12.15
N PHE A 11 -30.91 -0.22 11.47
CA PHE A 11 -31.10 -0.44 10.02
C PHE A 11 -32.51 -0.95 9.68
N LEU A 12 -33.13 -1.74 10.56
CA LEU A 12 -34.50 -2.20 10.39
C LEU A 12 -35.55 -1.10 10.60
N LYS A 13 -35.26 -0.11 11.47
CA LYS A 13 -36.13 1.05 11.72
C LYS A 13 -36.12 2.09 10.60
N LEU A 14 -35.16 2.03 9.68
CA LEU A 14 -35.14 2.86 8.48
C LEU A 14 -36.16 2.29 7.47
N GLU A 15 -37.39 2.79 7.48
CA GLU A 15 -38.39 2.41 6.48
C GLU A 15 -38.30 3.30 5.23
N GLY A 16 -38.50 2.70 4.05
CA GLY A 16 -38.59 3.42 2.77
C GLY A 16 -37.22 3.79 2.14
N PRO A 17 -37.18 4.81 1.24
CA PRO A 17 -36.04 5.11 0.38
C PRO A 17 -34.75 5.49 1.15
N TYR A 18 -34.88 6.01 2.38
CA TYR A 18 -33.76 6.36 3.25
C TYR A 18 -32.85 5.18 3.60
N ARG A 19 -33.38 3.96 3.64
CA ARG A 19 -32.59 2.75 3.94
C ARG A 19 -31.55 2.45 2.87
N TRP A 20 -31.90 2.69 1.60
CA TRP A 20 -30.99 2.52 0.46
C TRP A 20 -29.89 3.58 0.43
N TYR A 21 -30.20 4.82 0.78
CA TYR A 21 -29.19 5.89 0.89
C TYR A 21 -28.18 5.61 2.01
N VAL A 22 -28.64 5.13 3.17
CA VAL A 22 -27.74 4.79 4.29
C VAL A 22 -26.88 3.58 3.95
N LEU A 23 -27.44 2.53 3.34
CA LEU A 23 -26.67 1.38 2.87
C LEU A 23 -25.63 1.77 1.81
N GLY A 24 -26.01 2.63 0.86
CA GLY A 24 -25.10 3.17 -0.16
C GLY A 24 -23.96 3.97 0.46
N ALA A 25 -24.24 4.84 1.42
CA ALA A 25 -23.23 5.63 2.12
C ALA A 25 -22.24 4.74 2.90
N VAL A 26 -22.73 3.69 3.57
CA VAL A 26 -21.88 2.71 4.26
C VAL A 26 -21.00 1.96 3.27
N LEU A 27 -21.55 1.54 2.13
CA LEU A 27 -20.78 0.89 1.06
C LEU A 27 -19.67 1.81 0.54
N VAL A 28 -19.99 3.06 0.21
CA VAL A 28 -18.98 4.04 -0.28
C VAL A 28 -17.89 4.26 0.76
N LEU A 29 -18.25 4.37 2.05
CA LEU A 29 -17.28 4.52 3.13
C LEU A 29 -16.35 3.30 3.24
N LEU A 30 -16.91 2.09 3.19
CA LEU A 30 -16.14 0.85 3.19
C LEU A 30 -15.23 0.76 1.99
N THR A 31 -15.73 1.07 0.80
CA THR A 31 -14.92 1.13 -0.42
C THR A 31 -13.79 2.13 -0.25
N ALA A 32 -14.04 3.35 0.23
CA ALA A 32 -13.00 4.36 0.43
C ALA A 32 -11.89 3.91 1.40
N ILE A 33 -12.26 3.26 2.51
CA ILE A 33 -11.30 2.70 3.48
C ILE A 33 -10.47 1.59 2.83
N MET A 34 -11.12 0.64 2.16
CA MET A 34 -10.44 -0.46 1.46
C MET A 34 -9.51 0.06 0.37
N THR A 35 -9.96 1.03 -0.43
CA THR A 35 -9.16 1.63 -1.50
C THR A 35 -7.92 2.33 -0.91
N ARG A 36 -8.07 3.06 0.21
CA ARG A 36 -6.94 3.70 0.90
C ARG A 36 -5.90 2.69 1.39
N ILE A 37 -6.34 1.55 1.90
CA ILE A 37 -5.45 0.46 2.35
C ILE A 37 -4.73 -0.14 1.14
N ILE A 38 -5.46 -0.48 0.09
CA ILE A 38 -4.90 -1.07 -1.14
C ILE A 38 -3.85 -0.13 -1.75
N PHE A 39 -4.16 1.15 -1.91
CA PHE A 39 -3.20 2.13 -2.44
C PHE A 39 -1.97 2.31 -1.55
N LYS A 40 -2.14 2.26 -0.22
CA LYS A 40 -1.00 2.33 0.70
C LYS A 40 -0.10 1.10 0.51
N THR A 41 -0.67 -0.09 0.46
CA THR A 41 0.07 -1.34 0.22
C THR A 41 0.74 -1.33 -1.16
N PHE A 42 0.04 -0.90 -2.20
CA PHE A 42 0.56 -0.83 -3.56
C PHE A 42 1.72 0.16 -3.67
N LYS A 43 1.63 1.33 -3.02
CA LYS A 43 2.72 2.32 -2.96
C LYS A 43 3.98 1.74 -2.30
N TRP A 44 3.84 1.01 -1.20
CA TRP A 44 4.99 0.37 -0.55
C TRP A 44 5.58 -0.74 -1.41
N PHE A 45 4.73 -1.54 -2.05
CA PHE A 45 5.18 -2.59 -2.97
C PHE A 45 5.96 -2.03 -4.16
N THR A 46 5.44 -1.00 -4.82
CA THR A 46 6.14 -0.36 -5.96
C THR A 46 7.44 0.31 -5.53
N LEU A 47 7.50 0.89 -4.34
CA LEU A 47 8.71 1.50 -3.79
C LEU A 47 9.79 0.45 -3.48
N ILE A 48 9.42 -0.69 -2.90
CA ILE A 48 10.32 -1.81 -2.66
C ILE A 48 10.81 -2.41 -3.99
N ALA A 49 9.90 -2.61 -4.96
CA ALA A 49 10.26 -3.11 -6.28
C ALA A 49 11.24 -2.15 -7.00
N ALA A 50 10.96 -0.85 -7.00
CA ALA A 50 11.83 0.16 -7.59
C ALA A 50 13.20 0.22 -6.89
N ALA A 51 13.24 0.13 -5.56
CA ALA A 51 14.49 0.05 -4.81
C ALA A 51 15.29 -1.20 -5.18
N GLY A 52 14.64 -2.36 -5.31
CA GLY A 52 15.28 -3.59 -5.75
C GLY A 52 15.90 -3.48 -7.15
N VAL A 53 15.17 -2.87 -8.09
CA VAL A 53 15.68 -2.63 -9.45
C VAL A 53 16.87 -1.67 -9.43
N LEU A 54 16.81 -0.59 -8.66
CA LEU A 54 17.89 0.38 -8.55
C LEU A 54 19.15 -0.23 -7.93
N VAL A 55 19.01 -1.04 -6.88
CA VAL A 55 20.14 -1.75 -6.26
C VAL A 55 20.78 -2.72 -7.24
N THR A 56 19.96 -3.50 -7.96
CA THR A 56 20.46 -4.48 -8.93
C THR A 56 21.14 -3.80 -10.12
N ALA A 57 20.53 -2.76 -10.67
CA ALA A 57 21.13 -1.96 -11.75
C ALA A 57 22.42 -1.27 -11.28
N GLY A 58 22.41 -0.68 -10.07
CA GLY A 58 23.58 -0.06 -9.46
C GLY A 58 24.73 -1.06 -9.31
N ALA A 59 24.45 -2.26 -8.79
CA ALA A 59 25.45 -3.32 -8.69
C ALA A 59 25.98 -3.76 -10.05
N TYR A 60 25.13 -3.86 -11.07
CA TYR A 60 25.54 -4.26 -12.41
C TYR A 60 26.45 -3.22 -13.09
N TYR A 61 26.08 -1.94 -13.03
CA TYR A 61 26.81 -0.87 -13.72
C TYR A 61 27.99 -0.32 -12.91
N LEU A 62 27.82 -0.14 -11.61
CA LEU A 62 28.84 0.45 -10.72
C LEU A 62 29.71 -0.61 -10.05
N GLY A 63 29.24 -1.85 -9.93
CA GLY A 63 30.00 -2.95 -9.32
C GLY A 63 31.38 -3.16 -9.96
N PRO A 64 31.49 -3.28 -11.29
CA PRO A 64 32.79 -3.42 -11.96
C PRO A 64 33.71 -2.24 -11.69
N LEU A 65 33.17 -1.02 -11.73
CA LEU A 65 33.92 0.22 -11.56
C LEU A 65 34.44 0.39 -10.13
N ILE A 66 33.64 -0.01 -9.13
CA ILE A 66 34.03 -0.06 -7.72
C ILE A 66 35.05 -1.19 -7.49
N ALA A 67 34.85 -2.35 -8.11
CA ALA A 67 35.78 -3.47 -7.99
C ALA A 67 37.17 -3.10 -8.56
N ASP A 68 37.21 -2.50 -9.74
CA ASP A 68 38.46 -2.04 -10.37
C ASP A 68 39.16 -0.98 -9.50
N TRP A 69 38.40 -0.03 -8.95
CA TRP A 69 38.94 0.98 -8.03
C TRP A 69 39.49 0.36 -6.74
N LEU A 70 38.80 -0.63 -6.15
CA LEU A 70 39.26 -1.36 -4.98
C LEU A 70 40.53 -2.16 -5.28
N ILE A 71 40.60 -2.80 -6.45
CA ILE A 71 41.78 -3.55 -6.90
C ILE A 71 42.97 -2.61 -7.08
N GLN A 72 42.78 -1.44 -7.70
CA GLN A 72 43.85 -0.43 -7.83
C GLN A 72 44.32 0.08 -6.47
N ARG A 73 43.40 0.27 -5.52
CA ARG A 73 43.73 0.75 -4.17
C ARG A 73 44.39 -0.33 -3.30
N ALA A 74 44.03 -1.59 -3.48
CA ALA A 74 44.61 -2.74 -2.77
C ALA A 74 45.93 -3.21 -3.40
N GLY A 75 46.09 -3.04 -4.70
CA GLY A 75 47.26 -3.45 -5.49
C GLY A 75 48.44 -2.50 -5.43
N GLY A 76 48.37 -1.44 -4.60
CA GLY A 76 49.39 -0.40 -4.37
C GLY A 76 50.78 -0.68 -4.92
N ARG A 77 50.94 -0.38 -6.21
CA ARG A 77 52.12 0.17 -6.88
C ARG A 77 51.63 1.34 -7.70
#